data_AF-A0A2H9NXP7-F1
#
_entry.id   AF-A0A2H9NXP7-F1
#
_cell.length_a   1.000
_cell.length_b   1.000
_cell.length_c   1.000
_cell.angle_alpha   90.00
_cell.angle_beta   90.00
_cell.angle_gamma   90.00
#
_symmetry.space_group_name_H-M   'P 1'
#
loop_
_entity.id
_entity.type
_entity.pdbx_description
1 polymer ?
#
loop_
_entity_poly.entity_id
_entity_poly.type
_entity_poly.pdbx_seq_one_letter_code
_entity_poly.pdbx_strand_id
1 'polypeptide(L)'
;MEKKKKSTVRKEKKIVGTLSSRGRTFRGIVVKKFPHRVVVELERTVKEKKYERLSKKKTRLHARLPAEMKVKEGDAVRVRETRPLSKIVHFIVIEVLGGKEE
;
A
#
# COMPACT_ATOMS: atom_id res chain seq x y z
N MET A 1 -21.16 -10.07 39.65
CA MET A 1 -20.20 -8.95 39.76
C MET A 1 -19.10 -9.14 38.73
N GLU A 2 -19.43 -8.99 37.44
CA GLU A 2 -18.45 -9.06 36.35
C GLU A 2 -17.69 -7.73 36.25
N LYS A 3 -16.40 -7.76 36.56
CA LYS A 3 -15.53 -6.60 36.33
C LYS A 3 -15.22 -6.51 34.83
N LYS A 4 -15.97 -5.67 34.10
CA LYS A 4 -15.56 -5.12 32.79
C LYS A 4 -14.19 -4.45 32.95
N LYS A 5 -13.11 -5.06 32.47
CA LYS A 5 -11.83 -4.38 32.29
C LYS A 5 -11.89 -3.51 31.03
N LYS A 6 -11.99 -2.19 31.23
CA LYS A 6 -11.58 -1.18 30.24
C LYS A 6 -10.09 -1.38 29.96
N SER A 7 -9.73 -1.91 28.79
CA SER A 7 -8.37 -1.79 28.27
C SER A 7 -8.27 -0.51 27.45
N THR A 8 -7.61 0.47 28.06
CA THR A 8 -7.29 1.79 27.50
C THR A 8 -6.57 1.71 26.15
N VAL A 9 -6.93 2.64 25.28
CA VAL A 9 -6.66 2.76 23.84
C VAL A 9 -5.17 2.96 23.49
N ARG A 10 -4.82 2.48 22.27
CA ARG A 10 -3.62 2.73 21.44
C ARG A 10 -2.38 1.87 21.68
N LYS A 11 -2.39 0.70 21.06
CA LYS A 11 -1.17 0.03 20.60
C LYS A 11 -1.39 -0.51 19.19
N GLU A 12 -1.49 0.37 18.19
CA GLU A 12 -1.38 0.02 16.78
C GLU A 12 0.07 -0.44 16.51
N LYS A 13 0.41 -1.65 16.93
CA LYS A 13 1.78 -2.19 16.83
C LYS A 13 1.76 -3.52 16.09
N LYS A 14 1.94 -3.42 14.78
CA LYS A 14 2.90 -4.17 13.93
C LYS A 14 2.44 -4.14 12.49
N ILE A 15 3.33 -3.81 11.55
CA ILE A 15 3.35 -4.47 10.23
C ILE A 15 4.84 -4.61 9.82
N VAL A 16 5.41 -5.78 10.15
CA VAL A 16 6.82 -6.26 10.07
C VAL A 16 7.93 -5.44 10.75
N GLY A 17 8.25 -5.83 11.99
CA GLY A 17 9.47 -5.43 12.71
C GLY A 17 9.53 -3.96 13.16
N THR A 18 10.76 -3.47 13.40
CA THR A 18 11.13 -2.12 13.89
C THR A 18 10.98 -1.01 12.83
N LEU A 19 10.33 -1.30 11.69
CA LEU A 19 10.23 -0.37 10.57
C LEU A 19 9.10 0.64 10.80
N SER A 20 9.50 1.87 11.15
CA SER A 20 8.58 3.00 11.22
C SER A 20 8.22 3.47 9.81
N SER A 21 6.97 3.24 9.40
CA SER A 21 6.37 3.82 8.20
C SER A 21 5.86 5.22 8.52
N ARG A 22 6.15 6.21 7.66
CA ARG A 22 5.79 7.62 7.85
C ARG A 22 5.42 8.24 6.51
N GLY A 23 4.57 9.26 6.53
CA GLY A 23 4.15 9.97 5.32
C GLY A 23 2.86 9.44 4.70
N ARG A 24 2.77 9.56 3.37
CA ARG A 24 1.52 9.37 2.61
C ARG A 24 1.18 7.89 2.42
N THR A 25 -0.12 7.62 2.34
CA THR A 25 -0.66 6.29 2.01
C THR A 25 -1.34 6.35 0.65
N PHE A 26 -1.08 5.38 -0.20
CA PHE A 26 -1.68 5.24 -1.51
C PHE A 26 -2.47 3.94 -1.60
N ARG A 27 -3.51 3.96 -2.44
CA ARG A 27 -4.27 2.78 -2.84
C ARG A 27 -3.95 2.50 -4.30
N GLY A 28 -3.73 1.25 -4.64
CA GLY A 28 -3.47 0.84 -6.01
C GLY A 28 -3.63 -0.65 -6.20
N ILE A 29 -3.47 -1.09 -7.45
CA ILE A 29 -3.66 -2.48 -7.86
C ILE A 29 -2.29 -3.12 -8.05
N VAL A 30 -2.13 -4.37 -7.63
CA VAL A 30 -0.90 -5.12 -7.84
C VAL A 30 -0.83 -5.61 -9.28
N VAL A 31 0.21 -5.17 -10.01
CA VAL A 31 0.42 -5.57 -11.41
C VAL A 31 1.38 -6.76 -11.52
N LYS A 32 2.42 -6.79 -10.68
CA LYS A 32 3.42 -7.86 -10.67
C LYS A 32 3.86 -8.20 -9.26
N LYS A 33 3.98 -9.49 -8.99
CA LYS A 33 4.51 -10.00 -7.71
C LYS A 33 5.93 -10.55 -7.86
N PHE A 34 6.80 -10.19 -6.91
CA PHE A 34 8.11 -10.80 -6.72
C PHE A 34 8.19 -11.43 -5.31
N PRO A 35 9.24 -12.21 -4.98
CA PRO A 35 9.36 -12.85 -3.67
C PRO A 35 9.35 -11.86 -2.49
N HIS A 36 10.06 -10.73 -2.61
CA HIS A 36 10.23 -9.75 -1.52
C HIS A 36 9.58 -8.38 -1.79
N ARG A 37 9.03 -8.16 -2.99
CA ARG A 37 8.47 -6.86 -3.38
C ARG A 37 7.28 -7.04 -4.31
N VAL A 38 6.47 -6.00 -4.42
CA VAL A 38 5.35 -5.93 -5.35
C VAL A 38 5.42 -4.64 -6.15
N VAL A 39 4.87 -4.67 -7.37
CA VAL A 39 4.69 -3.49 -8.20
C VAL A 39 3.23 -3.10 -8.15
N VAL A 40 2.95 -1.92 -7.60
CA VAL A 40 1.61 -1.37 -7.45
C VAL A 40 1.40 -0.29 -8.49
N GLU A 41 0.28 -0.30 -9.18
CA GLU A 41 -0.11 0.72 -10.13
C GLU A 41 -1.18 1.64 -9.55
N LEU A 42 -0.95 2.94 -9.73
CA LEU A 42 -1.86 4.01 -9.35
C LEU A 42 -2.37 4.65 -10.64
N GLU A 43 -3.68 4.62 -10.82
CA GLU A 43 -4.34 5.33 -11.91
C GLU A 43 -4.80 6.71 -11.40
N ARG A 44 -4.46 7.76 -12.14
CA ARG A 44 -4.97 9.12 -11.90
C ARG A 44 -5.39 9.78 -13.20
N THR A 45 -6.43 10.59 -13.12
CA THR A 45 -6.89 11.41 -14.25
C THR A 45 -6.25 12.79 -14.14
N VAL A 46 -5.65 13.28 -15.23
CA VAL A 46 -4.99 14.59 -15.29
C VAL A 46 -5.67 15.45 -16.35
N LYS A 47 -6.02 16.70 -16.02
CA LYS A 47 -6.57 17.67 -16.99
C LYS A 47 -5.42 18.30 -17.79
N GLU A 48 -5.46 18.15 -19.11
CA GLU A 48 -4.54 18.81 -20.04
C GLU A 48 -5.05 20.23 -20.30
N LYS A 49 -4.36 21.24 -19.75
CA LYS A 49 -4.85 22.64 -19.68
C LYS A 49 -5.18 23.23 -21.06
N LYS A 50 -4.35 22.97 -22.08
CA LYS A 50 -4.50 23.56 -23.42
C LYS A 50 -5.75 23.09 -24.16
N TYR A 51 -6.16 21.83 -23.94
CA TYR A 51 -7.24 21.19 -24.71
C TYR A 51 -8.48 20.90 -23.86
N GLU A 52 -8.44 21.22 -22.56
CA GLU A 52 -9.46 20.91 -21.57
C GLU A 52 -9.89 19.44 -21.49
N ARG A 53 -9.06 18.54 -22.02
CA ARG A 53 -9.29 17.09 -22.02
C ARG A 53 -8.72 16.44 -20.77
N LEU A 54 -9.29 15.29 -20.41
CA LEU A 54 -8.82 14.46 -19.31
C LEU A 54 -8.03 13.26 -19.85
N SER A 55 -6.79 13.08 -19.39
CA SER A 55 -5.94 11.94 -19.73
C SER A 55 -5.78 11.00 -18.53
N LYS A 56 -5.86 9.69 -18.77
CA LYS A 56 -5.57 8.67 -17.74
C LYS A 56 -4.06 8.43 -17.69
N LYS A 57 -3.43 8.64 -16.54
CA LYS A 57 -2.00 8.36 -16.30
C LYS A 57 -1.85 7.25 -15.27
N LYS A 58 -0.96 6.31 -15.57
CA LYS A 58 -0.57 5.20 -14.69
C LYS A 58 0.81 5.48 -14.10
N THR A 59 0.97 5.29 -12.80
CA THR A 59 2.28 5.37 -12.11
C THR A 59 2.54 4.07 -11.39
N ARG A 60 3.73 3.50 -11.57
CA ARG A 60 4.13 2.24 -10.94
C ARG A 60 5.05 2.51 -9.74
N LEU A 61 4.73 1.90 -8.61
CA LEU A 61 5.48 2.00 -7.37
C LEU A 61 6.01 0.63 -6.95
N HIS A 62 7.25 0.58 -6.48
CA HIS A 62 7.82 -0.61 -5.89
C HIS A 62 7.65 -0.58 -4.38
N ALA A 63 6.94 -1.57 -3.83
CA ALA A 63 6.71 -1.71 -2.41
C ALA A 63 7.32 -3.01 -1.87
N ARG A 64 7.87 -2.96 -0.65
CA ARG A 64 8.34 -4.14 0.07
C ARG A 64 7.14 -4.99 0.49
N LEU A 65 7.22 -6.29 0.24
CA LEU A 65 6.25 -7.27 0.70
C LEU A 65 6.73 -7.89 2.02
N PRO A 66 5.95 -7.76 3.11
CA PRO A 66 6.13 -8.54 4.33
C PRO A 66 5.94 -10.04 4.07
N ALA A 67 6.77 -10.91 4.64
CA ALA A 67 6.67 -12.36 4.44
C ALA A 67 5.33 -12.95 4.97
N GLU A 68 4.74 -12.30 5.96
CA GLU A 68 3.46 -12.68 6.57
C GLU A 68 2.27 -12.42 5.63
N MET A 69 2.42 -11.55 4.62
CA MET A 69 1.31 -11.08 3.80
C MET A 69 1.26 -11.81 2.45
N LYS A 70 0.16 -12.50 2.20
CA LYS A 70 -0.13 -13.13 0.90
C LYS A 70 -0.91 -12.15 0.03
N VAL A 71 -0.31 -11.76 -1.09
CA VAL A 71 -0.90 -10.87 -2.10
C VAL A 71 -0.81 -11.57 -3.46
N LYS A 72 -1.83 -11.45 -4.31
CA LYS A 72 -1.86 -11.93 -5.69
C LYS A 72 -1.85 -10.75 -6.67
N GLU A 73 -1.64 -11.05 -7.94
CA GLU A 73 -1.79 -10.06 -9.01
C GLU A 73 -3.29 -9.73 -9.16
N GLY A 74 -3.61 -8.45 -9.36
CA GLY A 74 -5.00 -7.96 -9.41
C GLY A 74 -5.57 -7.49 -8.07
N ASP A 75 -4.93 -7.81 -6.94
CA ASP A 75 -5.41 -7.40 -5.63
C ASP A 75 -5.31 -5.87 -5.42
N ALA A 76 -6.31 -5.29 -4.77
CA ALA A 76 -6.25 -3.91 -4.29
C ALA A 76 -5.48 -3.84 -2.98
N VAL A 77 -4.40 -3.05 -2.97
CA VAL A 77 -3.51 -2.91 -1.82
C VAL A 77 -3.35 -1.46 -1.39
N ARG A 78 -3.16 -1.28 -0.07
CA ARG A 78 -2.69 -0.03 0.51
C ARG A 78 -1.20 -0.10 0.75
N VAL A 79 -0.49 0.85 0.16
CA VAL A 79 0.94 1.05 0.34
C VAL A 79 1.19 2.36 1.08
N ARG A 80 2.21 2.38 1.93
CA ARG A 80 2.64 3.57 2.65
C ARG A 80 4.09 3.87 2.38
N GLU A 81 4.40 5.15 2.39
CA GLU A 81 5.75 5.65 2.30
C GLU A 81 6.60 5.22 3.53
N THR A 82 7.88 4.99 3.29
CA THR A 82 8.85 4.64 4.32
C THR A 82 10.21 5.25 3.99
N ARG A 83 11.18 5.10 4.89
CA ARG A 83 12.57 5.40 4.56
C ARG A 83 13.02 4.53 3.37
N PRO A 84 13.99 4.98 2.56
CA PRO A 84 14.57 4.12 1.52
C PRO A 84 15.02 2.77 2.10
N LEU A 85 14.46 1.67 1.57
CA LEU A 85 14.86 0.31 1.93
C LEU A 85 15.85 -0.25 0.91
N SER A 86 15.82 0.27 -0.30
CA SER A 86 16.72 -0.05 -1.41
C SER A 86 16.70 1.11 -2.41
N LYS A 87 17.46 1.01 -3.50
CA LYS A 87 17.54 2.02 -4.57
C LYS A 87 16.18 2.38 -5.18
N ILE A 88 15.26 1.42 -5.18
CA ILE A 88 13.95 1.54 -5.84
C ILE A 88 12.77 1.31 -4.90
N VAL A 89 13.01 0.74 -3.71
CA VAL A 89 11.95 0.39 -2.75
C VAL A 89 11.91 1.43 -1.65
N HIS A 90 10.90 2.30 -1.72
CA HIS A 90 10.65 3.37 -0.75
C HIS A 90 9.25 3.25 -0.11
N PHE A 91 8.52 2.16 -0.43
CA PHE A 91 7.16 1.92 0.03
C PHE A 91 7.04 0.55 0.70
N ILE A 92 6.06 0.40 1.57
CA ILE A 92 5.69 -0.86 2.23
C ILE A 92 4.20 -1.14 2.06
N VAL A 93 3.84 -2.41 1.88
CA VAL A 93 2.44 -2.85 1.87
C VAL A 93 1.93 -2.96 3.30
N ILE A 94 0.77 -2.34 3.57
CA ILE A 94 0.14 -2.29 4.91
C ILE A 94 -1.06 -3.23 4.97
N GLU A 95 -1.97 -3.11 4.01
CA GLU A 95 -3.28 -3.74 4.05
C GLU A 95 -3.65 -4.19 2.64
N VAL A 96 -4.27 -5.37 2.55
CA VAL A 96 -4.94 -5.87 1.34
C VAL A 96 -6.42 -5.57 1.54
N LEU A 97 -7.01 -4.78 0.64
CA LEU A 97 -8.39 -4.33 0.76
C LEU A 97 -9.42 -5.32 0.19
N GLY A 98 -8.96 -6.47 -0.33
CA GLY A 98 -9.78 -7.44 -1.06
C GLY A 98 -9.69 -7.22 -2.56
N GLY A 99 -9.56 -8.31 -3.32
CA GLY A 99 -9.54 -8.28 -4.78
C GLY A 99 -10.93 -8.02 -5.36
N LYS A 100 -10.99 -7.48 -6.58
CA LYS A 100 -12.20 -7.57 -7.38
C LYS A 100 -12.42 -9.05 -7.71
N GLU A 101 -13.50 -9.61 -7.18
CA GLU A 101 -14.15 -10.75 -7.83
C GLU A 101 -14.65 -10.20 -9.18
N GLU A 102 -13.98 -10.58 -10.26
CA GLU A 102 -14.64 -10.72 -11.56
C GLU A 102 -15.52 -11.96 -11.54
#